data_AF-A0A8I0HGD7-F1
#
_entry.id   AF-A0A8I0HGD7-F1
#
_cell.length_a   1.000
_cell.length_b   1.000
_cell.length_c   1.000
_cell.angle_alpha   90.00
_cell.angle_beta   90.00
_cell.angle_gamma   90.00
#
_symmetry.space_group_name_H-M   'P 1'
#
loop_
_entity.id
_entity.type
_entity.pdbx_description
1 polymer ?
#
loop_
_entity_poly.entity_id
_entity_poly.type
_entity_poly.pdbx_seq_one_letter_code
_entity_poly.pdbx_strand_id
1 'polypeptide(L)'
;FPVVGIGKIEDIFCHRGVTMVDHTRNNPDGIAATQRFIESGEGAFIFVNLVDFDMLYGHRNDVEGYAAALEAFDRALPAML
;
A
#
# COMPACT_ATOMS: atom_id res chain seq x y z
N PHE A 1 12.34 8.83 14.04
CA PHE A 1 11.52 9.46 13.00
C PHE A 1 10.26 8.64 12.82
N PRO A 2 9.09 9.25 12.59
CA PRO A 2 7.85 8.50 12.34
C PRO A 2 7.96 7.62 11.09
N VAL A 3 7.78 6.31 11.28
CA VAL A 3 7.71 5.29 10.23
C VAL A 3 6.29 4.75 10.17
N VAL A 4 5.61 5.01 9.05
CA VAL A 4 4.25 4.54 8.79
C VAL A 4 4.32 3.23 8.02
N GLY A 5 3.73 2.17 8.57
CA GLY A 5 3.52 0.90 7.89
C GLY A 5 2.08 0.76 7.44
N ILE A 6 1.83 0.67 6.13
CA ILE A 6 0.50 0.54 5.55
C ILE A 6 0.31 -0.88 4.98
N GLY A 7 -0.83 -1.50 5.28
CA GLY A 7 -1.16 -2.86 4.86
C GLY A 7 -0.43 -3.91 5.70
N LYS A 8 0.33 -4.79 5.05
CA LYS A 8 1.02 -5.93 5.70
C LYS A 8 2.42 -5.59 6.24
N ILE A 9 2.85 -4.34 6.19
CA ILE A 9 4.21 -3.95 6.56
C ILE A 9 4.52 -4.28 8.02
N GLU A 10 3.63 -4.02 8.98
CA GLU A 10 3.94 -4.37 10.37
C GLU A 10 4.12 -5.87 10.60
N ASP A 11 3.29 -6.70 9.97
CA ASP A 11 3.37 -8.17 10.02
C ASP A 11 4.71 -8.66 9.43
N ILE A 12 5.07 -8.15 8.24
CA ILE A 12 6.30 -8.54 7.50
C ILE A 12 7.56 -8.24 8.33
N PHE A 13 7.56 -7.14 9.08
CA PHE A 13 8.69 -6.70 9.89
C PHE A 13 8.57 -7.12 11.37
N CYS A 14 7.63 -8.01 11.72
CA CYS A 14 7.38 -8.47 13.08
C CYS A 14 7.24 -7.31 14.09
N HIS A 15 6.51 -6.27 13.71
CA HIS A 15 6.29 -5.02 14.46
C HIS A 15 7.58 -4.27 14.84
N ARG A 16 8.69 -4.49 14.12
CA ARG A 16 9.97 -3.81 14.38
C ARG A 16 10.18 -2.63 13.44
N GLY A 17 10.49 -1.47 14.01
CA GLY A 17 10.85 -0.27 13.25
C GLY A 17 9.68 0.47 12.61
N VAL A 18 8.44 0.06 12.90
CA VAL A 18 7.21 0.76 12.50
C VAL A 18 6.66 1.48 13.72
N THR A 19 6.33 2.77 13.60
CA THR A 19 5.80 3.59 14.70
C THR A 19 4.32 3.92 14.56
N MET A 20 3.79 3.88 13.34
CA MET A 20 2.39 4.12 13.00
C MET A 20 1.94 3.05 12.02
N VAL A 21 0.70 2.60 12.15
CA VAL A 21 0.17 1.47 11.37
C VAL A 21 -1.20 1.83 10.83
N ASP A 22 -1.42 1.57 9.54
CA ASP A 22 -2.74 1.63 8.90
C ASP A 22 -3.01 0.32 8.17
N HIS A 23 -3.93 -0.48 8.73
CA HIS A 23 -4.29 -1.77 8.17
C HIS A 23 -5.27 -1.63 7.02
N THR A 24 -4.89 -2.13 5.86
CA THR A 24 -5.70 -2.08 4.65
C THR A 24 -6.11 -3.47 4.18
N ARG A 25 -7.24 -3.57 3.49
CA ARG A 25 -7.82 -4.86 3.07
C ARG A 25 -7.52 -5.21 1.62
N ASN A 26 -7.20 -4.19 0.82
CA ASN A 26 -6.97 -4.28 -0.62
C ASN A 26 -6.09 -3.11 -1.09
N ASN A 27 -5.73 -3.12 -2.36
CA ASN A 27 -4.91 -2.08 -2.97
C ASN A 27 -5.56 -0.68 -2.95
N PRO A 28 -6.84 -0.50 -3.33
CA PRO A 28 -7.51 0.80 -3.21
C PRO A 28 -7.44 1.43 -1.81
N ASP A 29 -7.65 0.64 -0.76
CA ASP A 29 -7.53 1.10 0.63
C ASP A 29 -6.07 1.51 0.94
N GLY A 30 -5.10 0.72 0.49
CA GLY A 30 -3.66 1.01 0.61
C GLY A 30 -3.24 2.31 -0.06
N ILE A 31 -3.75 2.55 -1.27
CA ILE A 31 -3.53 3.77 -2.05
C ILE A 31 -4.13 4.97 -1.32
N ALA A 32 -5.39 4.88 -0.88
CA ALA A 32 -6.06 5.96 -0.16
C ALA A 32 -5.35 6.28 1.17
N ALA A 33 -4.88 5.26 1.90
CA ALA A 33 -4.08 5.46 3.12
C ALA A 33 -2.76 6.17 2.83
N THR A 34 -2.06 5.75 1.77
CA THR A 34 -0.80 6.37 1.35
C THR A 34 -1.00 7.85 1.05
N GLN A 35 -2.04 8.20 0.28
CA GLN A 35 -2.37 9.59 -0.04
C GLN A 35 -2.67 10.41 1.23
N ARG A 36 -3.45 9.87 2.18
CA ARG A 36 -3.73 10.58 3.45
C ARG A 36 -2.46 10.92 4.24
N PHE A 37 -1.48 10.01 4.29
CA PHE A 37 -0.23 10.26 5.02
C PHE A 37 0.71 11.23 4.29
N ILE A 38 0.67 11.23 2.96
CA ILE A 38 1.36 12.26 2.16
C ILE A 38 0.78 13.64 2.46
N GLU A 39 -0.55 13.77 2.42
CA GLU A 39 -1.26 15.03 2.66
C GLU A 39 -1.12 15.53 4.10
N SER A 40 -1.11 14.64 5.10
CA SER A 40 -0.99 15.02 6.51
C SER A 40 0.44 15.40 6.91
N GLY A 41 1.45 14.85 6.23
CA GLY A 41 2.87 15.04 6.57
C GLY A 41 3.28 14.34 7.89
N GLU A 42 2.44 13.48 8.46
CA GLU A 42 2.72 12.81 9.74
C GLU A 42 3.81 11.72 9.64
N GLY A 43 4.06 11.20 8.44
CA GLY A 43 5.04 10.14 8.19
C GLY A 43 6.35 10.67 7.62
N ALA A 44 7.44 10.63 8.39
CA ALA A 44 8.78 10.92 7.85
C ALA A 44 9.26 9.84 6.88
N PHE A 45 8.78 8.61 7.04
CA PHE A 45 8.93 7.53 6.06
C PHE A 45 7.60 6.75 5.98
N ILE A 46 7.03 6.68 4.79
CA ILE A 46 5.79 5.93 4.51
C ILE A 46 6.17 4.67 3.73
N PHE A 47 5.88 3.51 4.31
CA PHE A 47 6.12 2.22 3.69
C PHE A 47 4.78 1.50 3.51
N VAL A 48 4.40 1.23 2.26
CA VAL A 48 3.13 0.60 1.89
C VAL A 48 3.36 -0.73 1.18
N ASN A 49 2.54 -1.73 1.51
CA ASN A 49 2.45 -2.98 0.75
C ASN A 49 1.07 -3.11 0.08
N LEU A 50 1.03 -3.08 -1.25
CA LEU A 50 -0.16 -3.28 -2.07
C LEU A 50 -0.25 -4.76 -2.49
N VAL A 51 -0.86 -5.57 -1.62
CA VAL A 51 -0.75 -7.03 -1.64
C VAL A 51 -1.62 -7.73 -2.70
N ASP A 52 -2.65 -7.07 -3.25
CA ASP A 52 -3.58 -7.75 -4.17
C ASP A 52 -2.90 -8.24 -5.45
N PHE A 53 -1.86 -7.53 -5.90
CA PHE A 53 -1.01 -7.93 -7.02
C PHE A 53 -0.49 -9.36 -6.86
N ASP A 54 -0.09 -9.72 -5.65
CA ASP A 54 0.45 -11.02 -5.34
C ASP A 54 -0.65 -12.05 -5.02
N MET A 55 -1.55 -11.72 -4.09
CA MET A 55 -2.51 -12.70 -3.54
C MET A 55 -3.76 -12.94 -4.40
N LEU A 56 -4.25 -11.92 -5.10
CA LEU A 56 -5.47 -12.04 -5.92
C LEU A 56 -5.15 -12.36 -7.37
N TYR A 57 -4.07 -11.80 -7.92
CA TYR A 57 -3.80 -11.88 -9.36
C TYR A 57 -2.56 -12.73 -9.69
N GLY A 58 -1.42 -12.46 -9.07
CA GLY A 58 -0.13 -13.11 -9.35
C GLY A 58 -0.15 -14.61 -9.09
N HIS A 59 -0.39 -15.03 -7.85
CA HIS A 59 -0.45 -16.45 -7.47
C HIS A 59 -1.55 -17.23 -8.19
N ARG A 60 -2.59 -16.54 -8.69
CA ARG A 60 -3.70 -17.15 -9.42
C ARG A 60 -3.46 -17.20 -10.93
N ASN A 61 -2.33 -16.67 -11.41
CA ASN A 61 -2.03 -16.49 -12.84
C ASN A 61 -3.15 -15.75 -13.60
N ASP A 62 -3.81 -14.80 -12.95
CA ASP A 62 -4.85 -13.96 -13.55
C ASP A 62 -4.21 -12.72 -14.19
N VAL A 63 -3.86 -12.84 -15.47
CA VAL A 63 -3.18 -11.79 -16.23
C VAL A 63 -4.06 -10.56 -16.42
N GLU A 64 -5.36 -10.75 -16.70
CA GLU A 64 -6.30 -9.66 -16.95
C GLU A 64 -6.55 -8.86 -15.66
N GLY A 65 -6.78 -9.56 -14.55
CA GLY A 65 -6.93 -8.93 -13.23
C GLY A 65 -5.66 -8.19 -12.79
N TYR A 66 -4.48 -8.75 -13.04
CA TYR A 66 -3.21 -8.10 -12.72
C TYR A 66 -3.04 -6.80 -13.52
N ALA A 67 -3.29 -6.84 -14.83
CA ALA A 67 -3.18 -5.66 -15.70
C ALA A 67 -4.17 -4.57 -15.26
N ALA A 68 -5.43 -4.93 -15.00
CA ALA A 68 -6.43 -3.98 -14.51
C ALA A 68 -6.04 -3.34 -13.17
N ALA A 69 -5.45 -4.11 -12.26
CA ALA A 69 -4.95 -3.61 -10.98
C ALA A 69 -3.76 -2.65 -11.16
N LEU A 70 -2.87 -2.91 -12.12
CA LEU A 70 -1.74 -2.02 -12.44
C LEU A 70 -2.24 -0.69 -13.00
N GLU A 71 -3.19 -0.71 -13.93
CA GLU A 71 -3.79 0.51 -14.47
C GLU A 71 -4.55 1.29 -13.40
N ALA A 72 -5.22 0.61 -12.45
CA ALA A 72 -5.89 1.27 -11.35
C ALA A 72 -4.92 1.98 -10.41
N PHE A 73 -3.77 1.36 -10.11
CA PHE A 73 -2.70 2.00 -9.35
C PHE A 73 -2.09 3.18 -10.11
N ASP A 74 -1.80 3.00 -11.40
CA ASP A 74 -1.24 4.05 -12.26
C ASP A 74 -2.11 5.31 -12.29
N ARG A 75 -3.44 5.15 -12.39
CA ARG A 75 -4.38 6.28 -12.32
C ARG A 75 -4.35 7.04 -10.99
N ALA A 76 -3.93 6.41 -9.90
CA ALA A 76 -3.85 7.04 -8.59
C ALA A 76 -2.50 7.75 -8.34
N LEU A 77 -1.43 7.36 -9.05
CA LEU A 77 -0.09 7.93 -8.90
C LEU A 77 -0.06 9.47 -9.01
N PRO A 78 -0.75 10.14 -9.96
CA PRO A 78 -0.71 11.59 -10.06
C PRO A 78 -1.15 12.35 -8.80
N ALA A 79 -1.99 11.75 -7.95
CA ALA A 79 -2.42 12.35 -6.69
C ALA A 79 -1.37 12.21 -5.56
N MET A 80 -0.29 11.46 -5.79
CA MET A 80 0.77 11.17 -4.81
C MET A 80 2.12 11.85 -5.12
N LEU A 81 2.19 12.59 -6.24
CA LEU A 81 3.39 13.30 -6.71
C LEU A 81 3.33 14.78 -6.31
#